data_AF-A0A7G2CI51-F1
#
_entry.id   AF-A0A7G2CI51-F1
#
_cell.length_a   1.000
_cell.length_b   1.000
_cell.length_c   1.000
_cell.angle_alpha   90.00
_cell.angle_beta   90.00
_cell.angle_gamma   90.00
#
_symmetry.space_group_name_H-M   'P 1'
#
loop_
_entity.id
_entity.type
_entity.pdbx_description
1 polymer ?
#
loop_
_entity_poly.entity_id
_entity_poly.type
_entity_poly.pdbx_seq_one_letter_code
_entity_poly.pdbx_strand_id
1 'polypeptide(L)'
;MEIDDDGPAGTAGEHWKSRTAKDDLMSGYTYSLLFLTPMTLAFMEDTTHFFPDYSMSQRMAFGYKKGCGFVRDKCINNGETNYPDTFSTDSLRTQCTTEYSAIGMGEVRLSRCPDSVYDYFGSNRCTSSNRMDYCPLYDEQTKCATPVTDWTQRCFNMVDGTGASCMSISCDFDRQVYTVEGVTCTPGGVVNSHECPDFAIVCPYKIQTISNTPCPFDGCSLCVNGKCVRCQGSYILSFEDGKTCTTSPAGCGANCVTCVNGKCTACNNDLIPSADGSSCVAKPASCGSNCVTCVNGKCTACNNDLIPSADGSSCVAKPASCGSNCVTCVNEKCEACGAEYMVSAQRDACVLKIDRCTSADNDGKCTSCSESYHPSDDGTKCVKKGTPWWVWLIVGIVVAAVLASIIVTILCCTSCCAAAPGDKSDSDTGTSTDDCDDSSSSSSSSDECQSESFSGSTTDDSFEKTESDSTTES
;
A
#
# COMPACT_ATOMS: atom_id res chain seq x y z
N MET A 1 10.35 -7.14 -9.26
CA MET A 1 11.39 -8.08 -8.82
C MET A 1 12.01 -8.68 -10.06
N GLU A 2 13.34 -8.82 -10.11
CA GLU A 2 14.02 -9.43 -11.25
C GLU A 2 13.90 -10.96 -11.18
N ILE A 3 13.54 -11.58 -12.30
CA ILE A 3 13.53 -13.04 -12.47
C ILE A 3 14.91 -13.45 -12.98
N ASP A 4 15.41 -14.58 -12.51
CA ASP A 4 16.68 -15.12 -12.94
C ASP A 4 16.66 -15.38 -14.45
N ASP A 5 17.63 -14.83 -15.17
CA ASP A 5 17.85 -14.99 -16.60
C ASP A 5 19.11 -15.83 -16.89
N ASP A 6 19.78 -16.31 -15.84
CA ASP A 6 20.96 -17.17 -15.92
C ASP A 6 20.63 -18.66 -15.71
N GLY A 7 21.51 -19.50 -16.22
CA GLY A 7 21.49 -20.94 -15.98
C GLY A 7 20.59 -21.73 -16.96
N PRO A 8 20.47 -23.05 -16.74
CA PRO A 8 19.71 -23.94 -17.61
C PRO A 8 18.20 -23.86 -17.37
N ALA A 9 17.43 -24.60 -18.18
CA ALA A 9 16.01 -24.83 -17.93
C ALA A 9 15.81 -25.39 -16.50
N GLY A 10 14.99 -24.69 -15.71
CA GLY A 10 14.78 -24.97 -14.29
C GLY A 10 15.45 -23.96 -13.34
N THR A 11 16.32 -23.07 -13.83
CA THR A 11 16.80 -21.89 -13.08
C THR A 11 16.22 -20.62 -13.70
N ALA A 12 16.62 -20.34 -14.94
CA ALA A 12 16.15 -19.18 -15.68
C ALA A 12 14.62 -19.21 -15.85
N GLY A 13 13.97 -18.10 -15.50
CA GLY A 13 12.51 -17.93 -15.57
C GLY A 13 11.74 -18.42 -14.34
N GLU A 14 12.37 -19.19 -13.45
CA GLU A 14 11.68 -19.90 -12.35
C GLU A 14 12.07 -19.40 -10.95
N HIS A 15 13.11 -18.57 -10.85
CA HIS A 15 13.68 -18.11 -9.58
C HIS A 15 13.88 -16.59 -9.56
N TRP A 16 14.11 -16.04 -8.37
CA TRP A 16 14.59 -14.65 -8.25
C TRP A 16 16.02 -14.53 -8.71
N LYS A 17 16.33 -13.44 -9.41
CA LYS A 17 17.69 -13.11 -9.81
C LYS A 17 18.59 -13.00 -8.58
N SER A 18 19.61 -13.87 -8.47
CA SER A 18 20.49 -13.86 -7.29
C SER A 18 21.24 -12.53 -7.12
N ARG A 19 21.51 -11.76 -8.19
CA ARG A 19 22.06 -10.38 -8.09
C ARG A 19 21.27 -9.50 -7.13
N THR A 20 19.95 -9.65 -7.04
CA THR A 20 19.08 -8.83 -6.20
C THR A 20 18.48 -9.57 -5.02
N ALA A 21 18.41 -10.91 -5.06
CA ALA A 21 17.86 -11.74 -4.01
C ALA A 21 18.66 -13.03 -3.73
N LYS A 22 20.00 -12.90 -3.64
CA LYS A 22 20.96 -13.99 -3.43
C LYS A 22 20.49 -15.02 -2.41
N ASP A 23 20.18 -14.57 -1.20
CA ASP A 23 19.90 -15.43 -0.05
C ASP A 23 18.40 -15.68 0.16
N ASP A 24 17.55 -15.37 -0.82
CA ASP A 24 16.12 -15.68 -0.75
C ASP A 24 15.85 -17.18 -0.94
N LEU A 25 14.83 -17.71 -0.28
CA LEU A 25 14.35 -19.09 -0.44
C LEU A 25 14.09 -19.47 -1.92
N MET A 26 13.62 -18.52 -2.73
CA MET A 26 13.33 -18.72 -4.15
C MET A 26 14.47 -18.22 -5.06
N SER A 27 15.68 -18.06 -4.54
CA SER A 27 16.90 -17.82 -5.33
C SER A 27 17.26 -19.06 -6.15
N GLY A 28 17.77 -18.88 -7.37
CA GLY A 28 18.13 -19.97 -8.28
C GLY A 28 19.29 -20.86 -7.82
N TYR A 29 19.96 -20.45 -6.74
CA TYR A 29 21.15 -21.09 -6.20
C TYR A 29 21.02 -21.25 -4.69
N THR A 30 21.51 -22.38 -4.18
CA THR A 30 21.52 -22.66 -2.75
C THR A 30 22.76 -22.05 -2.09
N TYR A 31 22.53 -21.31 -1.01
CA TYR A 31 23.58 -20.70 -0.19
C TYR A 31 23.58 -21.31 1.22
N SER A 32 24.53 -20.89 2.05
CA SER A 32 24.64 -21.38 3.43
C SER A 32 23.38 -21.08 4.27
N LEU A 33 22.67 -19.98 3.96
CA LEU A 33 21.40 -19.60 4.54
C LEU A 33 20.41 -19.18 3.44
N LEU A 34 19.13 -19.48 3.66
CA LEU A 34 18.03 -19.09 2.78
C LEU A 34 16.93 -18.46 3.63
N PHE A 35 16.37 -17.34 3.16
CA PHE A 35 15.39 -16.55 3.87
C PHE A 35 14.02 -16.63 3.21
N LEU A 36 12.96 -16.93 3.97
CA LEU A 36 11.59 -16.73 3.51
C LEU A 36 11.26 -15.23 3.57
N THR A 37 11.64 -14.50 2.54
CA THR A 37 11.52 -13.03 2.52
C THR A 37 10.09 -12.56 2.25
N PRO A 38 9.77 -11.29 2.53
CA PRO A 38 8.50 -10.69 2.09
C PRO A 38 8.32 -10.69 0.56
N MET A 39 9.39 -10.76 -0.24
CA MET A 39 9.28 -10.83 -1.71
C MET A 39 8.67 -12.17 -2.14
N THR A 40 9.16 -13.27 -1.56
CA THR A 40 8.61 -14.61 -1.81
C THR A 40 7.19 -14.74 -1.27
N LEU A 41 6.88 -14.18 -0.10
CA LEU A 41 5.50 -14.17 0.39
C LEU A 41 4.58 -13.36 -0.53
N ALA A 42 4.99 -12.18 -0.99
CA ALA A 42 4.21 -11.36 -1.93
C ALA A 42 3.95 -12.07 -3.25
N PHE A 43 4.94 -12.77 -3.80
CA PHE A 43 4.72 -13.62 -4.97
C PHE A 43 3.67 -14.69 -4.73
N MET A 44 3.73 -15.39 -3.58
CA MET A 44 2.73 -16.40 -3.22
C MET A 44 1.33 -15.79 -3.07
N GLU A 45 1.22 -14.59 -2.50
CA GLU A 45 -0.04 -13.83 -2.43
C GLU A 45 -0.57 -13.46 -3.83
N ASP A 46 0.31 -12.96 -4.71
CA ASP A 46 -0.03 -12.58 -6.09
C ASP A 46 -0.52 -13.77 -6.93
N THR A 47 -0.09 -15.00 -6.61
CA THR A 47 -0.65 -16.21 -7.24
C THR A 47 -2.10 -16.48 -6.88
N THR A 48 -2.63 -15.81 -5.84
CA THR A 48 -3.97 -16.00 -5.25
C THR A 48 -4.24 -17.37 -4.62
N HIS A 49 -3.26 -18.27 -4.62
CA HIS A 49 -3.38 -19.60 -3.99
C HIS A 49 -3.08 -19.59 -2.49
N PHE A 50 -2.44 -18.53 -1.99
CA PHE A 50 -1.98 -18.44 -0.61
C PHE A 50 -2.43 -17.12 0.02
N PHE A 51 -2.65 -17.17 1.33
CA PHE A 51 -2.82 -15.97 2.17
C PHE A 51 -1.66 -15.92 3.16
N PRO A 52 -0.52 -15.29 2.80
CA PRO A 52 0.70 -15.37 3.58
C PRO A 52 0.62 -14.59 4.89
N ASP A 53 1.22 -15.15 5.95
CA ASP A 53 1.43 -14.42 7.21
C ASP A 53 2.79 -13.69 7.16
N TYR A 54 2.76 -12.41 6.79
CA TYR A 54 3.97 -11.58 6.70
C TYR A 54 4.69 -11.40 8.03
N SER A 55 4.06 -11.68 9.18
CA SER A 55 4.74 -11.66 10.48
C SER A 55 5.80 -12.77 10.60
N MET A 56 5.70 -13.81 9.75
CA MET A 56 6.67 -14.90 9.65
C MET A 56 7.79 -14.62 8.64
N SER A 57 7.77 -13.45 7.98
CA SER A 57 8.79 -13.09 7.00
C SER A 57 10.14 -12.87 7.65
N GLN A 58 11.20 -13.28 6.94
CA GLN A 58 12.57 -13.18 7.38
C GLN A 58 13.27 -12.03 6.65
N ARG A 59 14.13 -11.32 7.37
CA ARG A 59 14.96 -10.26 6.81
C ARG A 59 16.22 -10.85 6.22
N MET A 60 16.29 -10.93 4.90
CA MET A 60 17.54 -11.16 4.18
C MET A 60 18.46 -9.96 4.34
N ALA A 61 19.71 -10.17 4.76
CA ALA A 61 20.70 -9.11 4.92
C ALA A 61 21.14 -8.52 3.58
N PHE A 62 21.31 -9.38 2.57
CA PHE A 62 21.67 -9.00 1.21
C PHE A 62 20.68 -7.97 0.62
N GLY A 63 21.20 -6.83 0.16
CA GLY A 63 20.39 -5.75 -0.44
C GLY A 63 19.49 -4.95 0.52
N TYR A 64 19.43 -5.30 1.83
CA TYR A 64 18.56 -4.62 2.78
C TYR A 64 18.96 -3.14 2.96
N LYS A 65 18.01 -2.24 2.72
CA LYS A 65 18.20 -0.77 2.81
C LYS A 65 19.33 -0.22 1.93
N LYS A 66 19.72 -0.90 0.84
CA LYS A 66 20.76 -0.44 -0.10
C LYS A 66 20.27 0.56 -1.16
N GLY A 67 18.96 0.79 -1.23
CA GLY A 67 18.33 1.78 -2.10
C GLY A 67 18.22 1.34 -3.56
N CYS A 68 17.65 2.21 -4.40
CA CYS A 68 17.35 1.88 -5.80
C CYS A 68 18.61 1.60 -6.64
N GLY A 69 19.74 2.23 -6.32
CA GLY A 69 21.00 2.02 -7.05
C GLY A 69 21.49 0.58 -6.98
N PHE A 70 21.21 -0.13 -5.88
CA PHE A 70 21.61 -1.53 -5.71
C PHE A 70 20.98 -2.44 -6.77
N VAL A 71 19.77 -2.09 -7.20
CA VAL A 71 19.00 -2.83 -8.21
C VAL A 71 19.29 -2.27 -9.60
N ARG A 72 19.39 -0.95 -9.77
CA ARG A 72 19.45 -0.32 -11.11
C ARG A 72 20.86 -0.16 -11.67
N ASP A 73 21.85 0.02 -10.81
CA ASP A 73 23.22 0.36 -11.22
C ASP A 73 24.11 -0.88 -11.25
N LYS A 74 25.28 -0.76 -11.89
CA LYS A 74 26.29 -1.82 -11.82
C LYS A 74 26.74 -2.02 -10.37
N CYS A 75 26.97 -3.27 -9.96
CA CYS A 75 27.49 -3.59 -8.63
C CYS A 75 28.86 -2.96 -8.36
N ILE A 76 29.67 -2.84 -9.41
CA ILE A 76 31.00 -2.20 -9.41
C ILE A 76 31.12 -1.37 -10.69
N ASN A 77 31.64 -0.15 -10.56
CA ASN A 77 31.88 0.75 -11.67
C ASN A 77 33.35 1.20 -11.64
N ASN A 78 34.10 0.88 -12.69
CA ASN A 78 35.54 1.17 -12.81
C ASN A 78 36.37 0.73 -11.58
N GLY A 79 36.04 -0.43 -11.02
CA GLY A 79 36.72 -1.01 -9.86
C GLY A 79 36.29 -0.43 -8.50
N GLU A 80 35.30 0.46 -8.47
CA GLU A 80 34.74 1.04 -7.24
C GLU A 80 33.30 0.57 -7.00
N THR A 81 32.90 0.46 -5.73
CA THR A 81 31.53 0.07 -5.37
C THR A 81 30.98 0.93 -4.24
N ASN A 82 29.69 1.23 -4.32
CA ASN A 82 28.93 1.85 -3.23
C ASN A 82 28.51 0.83 -2.16
N TYR A 83 28.78 -0.46 -2.37
CA TYR A 83 28.34 -1.56 -1.51
C TYR A 83 29.51 -2.48 -1.11
N PRO A 84 30.54 -1.95 -0.43
CA PRO A 84 31.78 -2.68 -0.15
C PRO A 84 31.62 -3.86 0.83
N ASP A 85 30.52 -3.89 1.58
CA ASP A 85 30.10 -4.99 2.45
C ASP A 85 29.40 -6.13 1.69
N THR A 86 29.07 -5.92 0.41
CA THR A 86 28.40 -6.90 -0.44
C THR A 86 29.31 -7.35 -1.59
N PHE A 87 29.84 -6.39 -2.35
CA PHE A 87 30.65 -6.67 -3.54
C PHE A 87 32.13 -6.40 -3.27
N SER A 88 32.98 -7.37 -3.59
CA SER A 88 34.42 -7.24 -3.37
C SER A 88 35.12 -6.61 -4.57
N THR A 89 35.96 -5.61 -4.31
CA THR A 89 36.87 -5.01 -5.30
C THR A 89 38.30 -5.57 -5.19
N ASP A 90 38.61 -6.31 -4.11
CA ASP A 90 39.93 -6.88 -3.81
C ASP A 90 39.80 -8.35 -3.44
N SER A 91 40.43 -9.21 -4.25
CA SER A 91 40.39 -10.67 -4.06
C SER A 91 41.16 -11.16 -2.82
N LEU A 92 41.95 -10.31 -2.18
CA LEU A 92 42.67 -10.66 -0.93
C LEU A 92 41.95 -10.14 0.31
N ARG A 93 40.89 -9.35 0.14
CA ARG A 93 40.13 -8.80 1.26
C ARG A 93 39.28 -9.89 1.90
N THR A 94 39.44 -10.01 3.22
CA THR A 94 38.67 -10.93 4.06
C THR A 94 37.54 -10.16 4.75
N GLN A 95 36.31 -10.62 4.59
CA GLN A 95 35.12 -10.12 5.27
C GLN A 95 34.14 -11.27 5.47
N CYS A 96 33.11 -11.07 6.29
CA CYS A 96 32.01 -12.02 6.36
C CYS A 96 31.32 -12.18 5.00
N THR A 97 30.83 -13.38 4.72
CA THR A 97 29.88 -13.59 3.63
C THR A 97 28.62 -12.74 3.85
N THR A 98 27.84 -12.48 2.80
CA THR A 98 26.70 -11.53 2.86
C THR A 98 25.61 -11.96 3.84
N GLU A 99 25.52 -13.26 4.10
CA GLU A 99 24.64 -13.87 5.09
C GLU A 99 25.30 -14.07 6.47
N TYR A 100 26.55 -13.64 6.66
CA TYR A 100 27.32 -13.69 7.92
C TYR A 100 27.44 -15.09 8.54
N SER A 101 27.33 -16.16 7.74
CA SER A 101 27.52 -17.54 8.21
C SER A 101 28.97 -18.02 8.13
N ALA A 102 29.84 -17.28 7.45
CA ALA A 102 31.22 -17.66 7.25
C ALA A 102 32.16 -16.45 7.13
N ILE A 103 33.43 -16.67 7.43
CA ILE A 103 34.52 -15.82 6.98
C ILE A 103 34.70 -16.09 5.48
N GLY A 104 34.64 -15.03 4.69
CA GLY A 104 34.80 -15.06 3.25
C GLY A 104 35.99 -14.24 2.74
N MET A 105 36.33 -14.46 1.48
CA MET A 105 37.42 -13.76 0.78
C MET A 105 36.93 -13.32 -0.59
N GLY A 106 37.38 -12.15 -1.06
CA GLY A 106 36.98 -11.63 -2.36
C GLY A 106 37.21 -12.62 -3.52
N GLU A 107 36.21 -12.80 -4.37
CA GLU A 107 36.32 -13.70 -5.52
C GLU A 107 37.41 -13.25 -6.51
N VAL A 108 38.18 -14.21 -7.03
CA VAL A 108 39.22 -13.97 -8.03
C VAL A 108 38.62 -13.77 -9.43
N ARG A 109 39.20 -12.83 -10.18
CA ARG A 109 38.76 -12.46 -11.55
C ARG A 109 39.70 -13.04 -12.60
N LEU A 110 39.58 -14.33 -12.88
CA LEU A 110 40.47 -15.03 -13.81
C LEU A 110 39.88 -15.20 -15.21
N SER A 111 38.56 -15.19 -15.35
CA SER A 111 37.85 -15.44 -16.60
C SER A 111 37.77 -14.21 -17.48
N ARG A 112 37.78 -14.40 -18.80
CA ARG A 112 37.45 -13.32 -19.75
C ARG A 112 35.95 -13.04 -19.66
N CYS A 113 35.57 -11.76 -19.59
CA CYS A 113 34.16 -11.39 -19.56
C CYS A 113 33.47 -11.77 -20.88
N PRO A 114 32.25 -12.31 -20.85
CA PRO A 114 31.52 -12.68 -22.07
C PRO A 114 31.03 -11.46 -22.84
N ASP A 115 30.75 -10.36 -22.15
CA ASP A 115 30.35 -9.07 -22.72
C ASP A 115 30.99 -7.93 -21.92
N SER A 116 31.24 -6.80 -22.58
CA SER A 116 31.74 -5.56 -21.99
C SER A 116 30.86 -4.99 -20.87
N VAL A 117 29.56 -5.29 -20.83
CA VAL A 117 28.65 -4.85 -19.77
C VAL A 117 29.11 -5.32 -18.39
N TYR A 118 29.70 -6.52 -18.33
CA TYR A 118 30.21 -7.17 -17.11
C TYR A 118 31.67 -6.80 -16.78
N ASP A 119 32.37 -6.05 -17.65
CA ASP A 119 33.75 -5.63 -17.37
C ASP A 119 33.78 -4.49 -16.34
N TYR A 120 33.55 -4.84 -15.08
CA TYR A 120 33.41 -3.90 -13.98
C TYR A 120 34.71 -3.16 -13.62
N PHE A 121 35.86 -3.64 -14.09
CA PHE A 121 37.19 -3.14 -13.73
C PHE A 121 38.00 -2.63 -14.93
N GLY A 122 37.45 -2.67 -16.15
CA GLY A 122 38.14 -2.27 -17.39
C GLY A 122 39.30 -3.17 -17.81
N SER A 123 39.40 -4.37 -17.22
CA SER A 123 40.50 -5.33 -17.45
C SER A 123 40.09 -6.48 -18.36
N ASN A 124 38.83 -6.51 -18.79
CA ASN A 124 38.17 -7.64 -19.45
C ASN A 124 38.32 -8.96 -18.66
N ARG A 125 38.33 -8.85 -17.32
CA ARG A 125 38.44 -9.97 -16.38
C ARG A 125 37.31 -9.93 -15.36
N CYS A 126 36.54 -11.01 -15.33
CA CYS A 126 35.35 -11.22 -14.52
C CYS A 126 35.54 -12.44 -13.61
N THR A 127 34.64 -12.60 -12.63
CA THR A 127 34.50 -13.88 -11.91
C THR A 127 34.07 -14.97 -12.90
N SER A 128 34.17 -16.24 -12.50
CA SER A 128 33.73 -17.35 -13.35
C SER A 128 32.22 -17.59 -13.32
N SER A 129 31.50 -16.99 -12.36
CA SER A 129 30.09 -17.25 -12.11
C SER A 129 29.21 -16.14 -12.67
N ASN A 130 28.25 -16.50 -13.53
CA ASN A 130 27.26 -15.58 -14.05
C ASN A 130 26.10 -15.29 -13.09
N ARG A 131 25.85 -16.14 -12.07
CA ARG A 131 24.70 -16.05 -11.15
C ARG A 131 24.46 -14.66 -10.54
N MET A 132 25.52 -13.89 -10.33
CA MET A 132 25.48 -12.54 -9.77
C MET A 132 25.70 -11.46 -10.84
N ASP A 133 25.41 -11.73 -12.10
CA ASP A 133 25.89 -10.93 -13.24
C ASP A 133 27.41 -10.72 -13.20
N TYR A 134 28.17 -11.75 -12.81
CA TYR A 134 29.62 -11.68 -12.62
C TYR A 134 30.11 -10.68 -11.55
N CYS A 135 29.21 -10.13 -10.72
CA CYS A 135 29.58 -9.28 -9.59
C CYS A 135 30.37 -10.09 -8.56
N PRO A 136 31.62 -9.70 -8.23
CA PRO A 136 32.42 -10.41 -7.25
C PRO A 136 31.84 -10.27 -5.84
N LEU A 137 31.69 -11.40 -5.15
CA LEU A 137 31.29 -11.46 -3.75
C LEU A 137 32.49 -11.82 -2.85
N TYR A 138 32.23 -11.91 -1.54
CA TYR A 138 33.10 -12.62 -0.60
C TYR A 138 32.70 -14.11 -0.58
N ASP A 139 33.52 -14.96 -1.18
CA ASP A 139 33.30 -16.40 -1.25
C ASP A 139 33.62 -17.09 0.08
N GLU A 140 32.84 -18.10 0.45
CA GLU A 140 32.96 -18.81 1.73
C GLU A 140 34.32 -19.52 1.85
N GLN A 141 35.13 -19.13 2.85
CA GLN A 141 36.41 -19.79 3.15
C GLN A 141 36.34 -20.62 4.43
N THR A 142 35.69 -20.09 5.47
CA THR A 142 35.60 -20.75 6.77
C THR A 142 34.22 -20.53 7.37
N LYS A 143 33.40 -21.58 7.35
CA LYS A 143 32.05 -21.58 7.92
C LYS A 143 32.10 -21.51 9.45
N CYS A 144 31.27 -20.64 10.03
CA CYS A 144 31.10 -20.55 11.48
C CYS A 144 30.20 -21.68 11.99
N ALA A 145 30.45 -22.17 13.20
CA ALA A 145 29.71 -23.32 13.73
C ALA A 145 28.29 -22.93 14.17
N THR A 146 27.29 -23.50 13.50
CA THR A 146 25.87 -23.35 13.84
C THR A 146 25.22 -24.74 13.93
N PRO A 147 25.00 -25.28 15.14
CA PRO A 147 24.19 -26.48 15.35
C PRO A 147 22.81 -26.34 14.72
N VAL A 148 22.18 -27.46 14.39
CA VAL A 148 20.83 -27.50 13.79
C VAL A 148 19.71 -27.04 14.72
N THR A 149 20.04 -26.66 15.96
CA THR A 149 19.06 -26.30 16.99
C THR A 149 19.13 -24.83 17.40
N ASP A 150 20.28 -24.16 17.21
CA ASP A 150 20.45 -22.79 17.66
C ASP A 150 21.60 -22.06 16.95
N TRP A 151 21.54 -20.73 16.98
CA TRP A 151 22.60 -19.86 16.50
C TRP A 151 23.67 -19.70 17.57
N THR A 152 24.75 -20.46 17.46
CA THR A 152 25.85 -20.44 18.46
C THR A 152 27.08 -19.65 18.02
N GLN A 153 27.32 -19.54 16.70
CA GLN A 153 28.38 -18.70 16.17
C GLN A 153 27.91 -17.96 14.92
N ARG A 154 28.44 -16.75 14.72
CA ARG A 154 28.29 -15.98 13.48
C ARG A 154 29.59 -15.28 13.13
N CYS A 155 29.72 -14.92 11.86
CA CYS A 155 30.85 -14.12 11.42
C CYS A 155 30.63 -12.66 11.81
N PHE A 156 31.70 -11.99 12.22
CA PHE A 156 31.73 -10.55 12.47
C PHE A 156 32.95 -9.92 11.78
N ASN A 157 32.76 -8.73 11.22
CA ASN A 157 33.83 -7.96 10.60
C ASN A 157 34.60 -7.17 11.67
N MET A 158 35.92 -7.04 11.50
CA MET A 158 36.73 -6.16 12.32
C MET A 158 36.52 -4.68 11.93
N VAL A 159 36.51 -3.80 12.92
CA VAL A 159 36.22 -2.36 12.74
C VAL A 159 37.30 -1.66 11.89
N ASP A 160 38.53 -2.14 11.97
CA ASP A 160 39.65 -1.63 11.16
C ASP A 160 39.67 -2.18 9.72
N GLY A 161 38.72 -3.05 9.39
CA GLY A 161 38.62 -3.68 8.07
C GLY A 161 39.71 -4.70 7.77
N THR A 162 40.52 -5.12 8.76
CA THR A 162 41.64 -6.04 8.56
C THR A 162 41.24 -7.50 8.40
N GLY A 163 39.97 -7.83 8.65
CA GLY A 163 39.45 -9.18 8.48
C GLY A 163 38.10 -9.42 9.14
N ALA A 164 37.79 -10.69 9.35
CA ALA A 164 36.58 -11.16 10.01
C ALA A 164 36.84 -12.44 10.81
N SER A 165 36.03 -12.66 11.85
CA SER A 165 36.16 -13.81 12.76
C SER A 165 34.81 -14.43 13.08
N CYS A 166 34.78 -15.75 13.30
CA CYS A 166 33.63 -16.42 13.88
C CYS A 166 33.61 -16.20 15.39
N MET A 167 32.56 -15.54 15.89
CA MET A 167 32.39 -15.27 17.33
C MET A 167 31.22 -16.05 17.90
N SER A 168 31.33 -16.44 19.17
CA SER A 168 30.27 -17.14 19.88
C SER A 168 29.16 -16.17 20.28
N ILE A 169 27.92 -16.53 19.98
CA ILE A 169 26.76 -15.69 20.23
C ILE A 169 25.69 -16.41 21.04
N SER A 170 24.80 -15.63 21.67
CA SER A 170 23.55 -16.14 22.25
C SER A 170 22.42 -15.17 21.94
N CYS A 171 21.34 -15.70 21.36
CA CYS A 171 20.17 -14.95 20.90
C CYS A 171 19.04 -14.99 21.93
N ASP A 172 18.49 -13.82 22.28
CA ASP A 172 17.21 -13.67 22.97
C ASP A 172 16.19 -13.11 21.98
N PHE A 173 15.39 -14.01 21.40
CA PHE A 173 14.39 -13.66 20.38
C PHE A 173 13.20 -12.88 20.94
N ASP A 174 12.86 -13.06 22.22
CA ASP A 174 11.73 -12.38 22.84
C ASP A 174 12.05 -10.89 23.09
N ARG A 175 13.30 -10.61 23.44
CA ARG A 175 13.80 -9.24 23.65
C ARG A 175 14.46 -8.62 22.42
N GLN A 176 14.68 -9.40 21.36
CA GLN A 176 15.43 -9.00 20.15
C GLN A 176 16.83 -8.45 20.47
N VAL A 177 17.53 -9.11 21.41
CA VAL A 177 18.91 -8.79 21.78
C VAL A 177 19.78 -10.02 21.66
N TYR A 178 21.08 -9.80 21.47
CA TYR A 178 22.06 -10.88 21.44
C TYR A 178 23.32 -10.50 22.22
N THR A 179 24.03 -11.52 22.67
CA THR A 179 25.35 -11.35 23.30
C THR A 179 26.43 -11.99 22.43
N VAL A 180 27.62 -11.43 22.51
CA VAL A 180 28.85 -11.97 21.92
C VAL A 180 29.78 -12.25 23.09
N GLU A 181 30.14 -13.51 23.30
CA GLU A 181 30.99 -13.93 24.43
C GLU A 181 30.49 -13.42 25.79
N GLY A 182 29.16 -13.31 25.95
CA GLY A 182 28.51 -12.83 27.17
C GLY A 182 28.33 -11.30 27.26
N VAL A 183 28.88 -10.53 26.32
CA VAL A 183 28.69 -9.07 26.24
C VAL A 183 27.52 -8.74 25.32
N THR A 184 26.56 -7.95 25.78
CA THR A 184 25.45 -7.49 24.94
C THR A 184 25.96 -6.55 23.85
N CYS A 185 25.71 -6.92 22.60
CA CYS A 185 26.01 -6.07 21.45
C CYS A 185 24.78 -5.20 21.12
N THR A 186 25.03 -3.99 20.64
CA THR A 186 24.00 -3.11 20.06
C THR A 186 24.44 -2.69 18.65
N PRO A 187 23.51 -2.48 17.70
CA PRO A 187 23.86 -2.15 16.32
C PRO A 187 24.75 -0.91 16.25
N GLY A 188 25.87 -0.99 15.53
CA GLY A 188 26.87 0.08 15.44
C GLY A 188 27.82 0.19 16.65
N GLY A 189 27.62 -0.65 17.67
CA GLY A 189 28.57 -0.85 18.77
C GLY A 189 29.78 -1.70 18.35
N VAL A 190 30.72 -1.85 19.28
CA VAL A 190 31.94 -2.65 19.06
C VAL A 190 32.15 -3.61 20.22
N VAL A 191 32.50 -4.86 19.91
CA VAL A 191 32.90 -5.88 20.88
C VAL A 191 34.18 -6.56 20.42
N ASN A 192 35.21 -6.64 21.27
CA ASN A 192 36.49 -7.26 20.93
C ASN A 192 37.07 -6.82 19.56
N SER A 193 37.01 -5.52 19.23
CA SER A 193 37.42 -4.93 17.94
C SER A 193 36.56 -5.31 16.72
N HIS A 194 35.39 -5.91 16.93
CA HIS A 194 34.45 -6.28 15.88
C HIS A 194 33.20 -5.39 15.94
N GLU A 195 32.68 -5.03 14.77
CA GLU A 195 31.43 -4.27 14.65
C GLU A 195 30.24 -5.15 15.02
N CYS A 196 29.35 -4.66 15.87
CA CYS A 196 28.10 -5.33 16.24
C CYS A 196 27.03 -5.09 15.15
N PRO A 197 26.59 -6.13 14.40
CA PRO A 197 25.54 -5.99 13.39
C PRO A 197 24.14 -5.85 14.01
N ASP A 198 23.14 -5.65 13.15
CA ASP A 198 21.72 -5.69 13.57
C ASP A 198 21.33 -7.09 14.09
N PHE A 199 20.40 -7.13 15.05
CA PHE A 199 19.91 -8.41 15.61
C PHE A 199 19.43 -9.36 14.52
N ALA A 200 18.71 -8.87 13.49
CA ALA A 200 18.19 -9.73 12.43
C ALA A 200 19.29 -10.28 11.50
N ILE A 201 20.49 -9.69 11.51
CA ILE A 201 21.65 -10.26 10.82
C ILE A 201 22.16 -11.43 11.65
N VAL A 202 22.42 -11.23 12.94
CA VAL A 202 23.07 -12.20 13.84
C VAL A 202 22.14 -13.36 14.26
N CYS A 203 20.85 -13.08 14.43
CA CYS A 203 19.82 -14.00 14.90
C CYS A 203 18.59 -13.91 13.96
N PRO A 204 18.69 -14.36 12.70
CA PRO A 204 17.73 -14.02 11.66
C PRO A 204 16.35 -14.67 11.85
N TYR A 205 16.30 -15.87 12.42
CA TYR A 205 15.08 -16.57 12.74
C TYR A 205 15.34 -17.64 13.79
N LYS A 206 14.34 -17.96 14.61
CA LYS A 206 14.45 -19.07 15.57
C LYS A 206 14.55 -20.38 14.78
N ILE A 207 15.59 -21.17 15.02
CA ILE A 207 15.72 -22.49 14.38
C ILE A 207 14.68 -23.40 15.03
N GLN A 208 13.55 -23.55 14.36
CA GLN A 208 12.51 -24.46 14.82
C GLN A 208 12.86 -25.87 14.34
N THR A 209 13.04 -26.79 15.28
CA THR A 209 12.93 -28.20 14.94
C THR A 209 11.49 -28.44 14.50
N ILE A 210 11.29 -29.17 13.40
CA ILE A 210 9.96 -29.62 12.99
C ILE A 210 9.45 -30.51 14.13
N SER A 211 8.68 -29.91 15.02
CA SER A 211 8.04 -30.61 16.11
C SER A 211 6.88 -31.37 15.48
N ASN A 212 7.09 -32.65 15.22
CA ASN A 212 6.04 -33.61 14.86
C ASN A 212 5.09 -33.89 16.05
N THR A 213 4.92 -32.93 16.98
CA THR A 213 3.99 -33.06 18.08
C THR A 213 2.58 -33.01 17.52
N PRO A 214 1.77 -34.05 17.71
CA PRO A 214 0.37 -34.05 17.29
C PRO A 214 -0.37 -32.85 17.87
N CYS A 215 -1.23 -32.23 17.06
CA CYS A 215 -2.03 -31.08 17.45
C CYS A 215 -2.84 -31.37 18.73
N PRO A 216 -2.84 -30.46 19.73
CA PRO A 216 -3.70 -30.59 20.92
C PRO A 216 -5.16 -30.18 20.65
N PHE A 217 -5.49 -29.74 19.43
CA PHE A 217 -6.84 -29.31 19.05
C PHE A 217 -7.59 -30.42 18.31
N ASP A 218 -8.76 -30.77 18.83
CA ASP A 218 -9.70 -31.69 18.17
C ASP A 218 -10.11 -31.15 16.80
N GLY A 219 -10.12 -32.03 15.80
CA GLY A 219 -10.48 -31.67 14.43
C GLY A 219 -9.41 -30.87 13.67
N CYS A 220 -8.16 -30.79 14.15
CA CYS A 220 -7.06 -30.15 13.42
C CYS A 220 -6.23 -31.17 12.59
N SER A 221 -5.99 -30.87 11.30
CA SER A 221 -5.20 -31.70 10.39
C SER A 221 -3.76 -31.21 10.16
N LEU A 222 -3.46 -29.95 10.50
CA LEU A 222 -2.11 -29.39 10.43
C LEU A 222 -1.96 -28.28 11.47
N CYS A 223 -0.91 -28.35 12.29
CA CYS A 223 -0.52 -27.29 13.21
C CYS A 223 0.84 -26.72 12.85
N VAL A 224 0.98 -25.42 13.03
CA VAL A 224 2.26 -24.71 12.97
C VAL A 224 2.32 -23.83 14.21
N ASN A 225 3.40 -23.94 15.00
CA ASN A 225 3.62 -23.13 16.20
C ASN A 225 2.49 -23.18 17.24
N GLY A 226 1.90 -24.36 17.45
CA GLY A 226 0.80 -24.52 18.41
C GLY A 226 -0.51 -23.83 18.01
N LYS A 227 -0.67 -23.45 16.73
CA LYS A 227 -1.92 -22.97 16.15
C LYS A 227 -2.38 -23.92 15.05
N CYS A 228 -3.68 -24.24 15.00
CA CYS A 228 -4.20 -25.03 13.90
C CYS A 228 -4.19 -24.19 12.62
N VAL A 229 -3.60 -24.66 11.53
CA VAL A 229 -3.63 -23.95 10.24
C VAL A 229 -4.50 -24.66 9.21
N ARG A 230 -4.92 -25.90 9.50
CA ARG A 230 -5.85 -26.65 8.66
C ARG A 230 -6.72 -27.55 9.52
N CYS A 231 -8.03 -27.47 9.38
CA CYS A 231 -8.96 -28.37 10.06
C CYS A 231 -9.16 -29.70 9.30
N GLN A 232 -9.73 -30.71 9.95
CA GLN A 232 -10.16 -31.98 9.37
C GLN A 232 -11.62 -31.87 8.94
N GLY A 233 -11.99 -32.51 7.83
CA GLY A 233 -13.39 -32.67 7.45
C GLY A 233 -14.16 -31.35 7.29
N SER A 234 -15.27 -31.22 8.02
CA SER A 234 -16.22 -30.10 7.94
C SER A 234 -15.98 -28.98 8.97
N TYR A 235 -14.84 -28.99 9.65
CA TYR A 235 -14.50 -27.96 10.63
C TYR A 235 -13.91 -26.71 9.97
N ILE A 236 -14.22 -25.53 10.50
CA ILE A 236 -13.77 -24.21 10.02
C ILE A 236 -12.84 -23.55 11.05
N LEU A 237 -11.86 -22.78 10.58
CA LEU A 237 -10.92 -22.02 11.43
C LEU A 237 -11.64 -20.82 12.06
N SER A 238 -11.62 -20.70 13.40
CA SER A 238 -12.15 -19.52 14.09
C SER A 238 -11.29 -18.29 13.79
N PHE A 239 -11.91 -17.21 13.33
CA PHE A 239 -11.23 -15.96 12.96
C PHE A 239 -10.81 -15.13 14.19
N GLU A 240 -11.49 -15.31 15.33
CA GLU A 240 -11.33 -14.43 16.50
C GLU A 240 -10.28 -14.89 17.51
N ASP A 241 -10.03 -16.20 17.65
CA ASP A 241 -9.08 -16.71 18.67
C ASP A 241 -8.20 -17.83 18.12
N GLY A 242 -6.88 -17.58 18.06
CA GLY A 242 -5.83 -18.63 18.14
C GLY A 242 -5.87 -19.80 17.15
N LYS A 243 -6.73 -19.75 16.13
CA LYS A 243 -7.02 -20.80 15.15
C LYS A 243 -7.45 -22.13 15.80
N THR A 244 -8.67 -22.17 16.36
CA THR A 244 -9.35 -23.43 16.74
C THR A 244 -10.29 -23.90 15.63
N CYS A 245 -10.57 -25.20 15.56
CA CYS A 245 -11.49 -25.80 14.59
C CYS A 245 -12.90 -25.85 15.16
N THR A 246 -13.83 -25.13 14.54
CA THR A 246 -15.24 -25.06 14.94
C THR A 246 -16.14 -25.69 13.89
N THR A 247 -17.38 -26.05 14.24
CA THR A 247 -18.34 -26.62 13.28
C THR A 247 -19.08 -25.51 12.52
N SER A 248 -19.53 -25.80 11.29
CA SER A 248 -20.32 -24.85 10.49
C SER A 248 -21.59 -24.38 11.25
N PRO A 249 -22.05 -23.13 11.04
CA PRO A 249 -23.25 -22.61 11.67
C PRO A 249 -24.47 -23.52 11.45
N ALA A 250 -25.24 -23.76 12.51
CA ALA A 250 -26.42 -24.63 12.45
C ALA A 250 -27.42 -24.14 11.38
N GLY A 251 -27.78 -25.03 10.44
CA GLY A 251 -28.72 -24.73 9.36
C GLY A 251 -28.08 -24.44 8.00
N CYS A 252 -26.75 -24.41 7.89
CA CYS A 252 -26.03 -24.31 6.62
C CYS A 252 -25.10 -25.52 6.41
N GLY A 253 -24.87 -25.90 5.15
CA GLY A 253 -23.99 -27.01 4.78
C GLY A 253 -22.50 -26.77 5.10
N ALA A 254 -21.69 -27.81 4.95
CA ALA A 254 -20.27 -27.78 5.26
C ALA A 254 -19.52 -26.67 4.49
N ASN A 255 -18.50 -26.09 5.15
CA ASN A 255 -17.62 -25.02 4.65
C ASN A 255 -18.31 -23.65 4.48
N CYS A 256 -19.50 -23.45 5.05
CA CYS A 256 -20.16 -22.15 5.05
C CYS A 256 -19.59 -21.21 6.12
N VAL A 257 -19.20 -20.00 5.73
CA VAL A 257 -18.68 -18.93 6.60
C VAL A 257 -19.80 -18.00 7.05
N THR A 258 -20.70 -17.61 6.14
CA THR A 258 -21.81 -16.69 6.45
C THR A 258 -23.14 -17.34 6.11
N CYS A 259 -23.97 -17.57 7.13
CA CYS A 259 -25.27 -18.21 7.01
C CYS A 259 -26.38 -17.19 7.27
N VAL A 260 -27.26 -16.95 6.29
CA VAL A 260 -28.43 -16.08 6.43
C VAL A 260 -29.67 -16.91 6.08
N ASN A 261 -30.57 -17.09 7.03
CA ASN A 261 -31.82 -17.85 6.85
C ASN A 261 -31.64 -19.27 6.27
N GLY A 262 -30.61 -19.99 6.72
CA GLY A 262 -30.31 -21.34 6.23
C GLY A 262 -29.70 -21.39 4.82
N LYS A 263 -29.30 -20.23 4.28
CA LYS A 263 -28.55 -20.13 3.03
C LYS A 263 -27.14 -19.61 3.27
N CYS A 264 -26.19 -20.30 2.70
CA CYS A 264 -24.81 -19.91 2.67
C CYS A 264 -24.58 -18.78 1.69
N THR A 265 -24.03 -17.67 2.19
CA THR A 265 -23.75 -16.44 1.43
C THR A 265 -22.26 -16.20 1.25
N ALA A 266 -21.41 -16.84 2.05
CA ALA A 266 -19.97 -16.85 1.89
C ALA A 266 -19.40 -18.22 2.28
N CYS A 267 -18.42 -18.70 1.53
CA CYS A 267 -17.80 -20.01 1.70
C CYS A 267 -16.34 -19.88 2.13
N ASN A 268 -15.82 -20.91 2.80
CA ASN A 268 -14.41 -20.97 3.18
C ASN A 268 -13.56 -21.49 2.00
N ASN A 269 -12.29 -21.06 1.94
CA ASN A 269 -11.37 -21.34 0.82
C ASN A 269 -11.92 -20.83 -0.55
N ASP A 270 -11.45 -21.41 -1.65
CA ASP A 270 -11.87 -21.09 -3.05
C ASP A 270 -13.24 -21.69 -3.46
N LEU A 271 -14.08 -22.05 -2.49
CA LEU A 271 -15.40 -22.63 -2.74
C LEU A 271 -16.44 -21.53 -2.98
N ILE A 272 -17.49 -21.84 -3.74
CA ILE A 272 -18.62 -20.93 -3.97
C ILE A 272 -19.92 -21.52 -3.40
N PRO A 273 -20.90 -20.70 -2.99
CA PRO A 273 -22.21 -21.20 -2.59
C PRO A 273 -22.85 -22.03 -3.72
N SER A 274 -23.44 -23.16 -3.37
CA SER A 274 -24.24 -23.97 -4.29
C SER A 274 -25.43 -23.15 -4.81
N ALA A 275 -25.97 -23.53 -5.97
CA ALA A 275 -27.06 -22.78 -6.62
C ALA A 275 -28.33 -22.65 -5.75
N ASP A 276 -28.57 -23.60 -4.85
CA ASP A 276 -29.65 -23.58 -3.87
C ASP A 276 -29.29 -22.84 -2.55
N GLY A 277 -28.02 -22.44 -2.41
CA GLY A 277 -27.46 -21.81 -1.22
C GLY A 277 -27.28 -22.76 -0.04
N SER A 278 -27.48 -24.08 -0.20
CA SER A 278 -27.47 -25.02 0.92
C SER A 278 -26.06 -25.46 1.34
N SER A 279 -25.06 -25.34 0.47
CA SER A 279 -23.70 -25.84 0.68
C SER A 279 -22.66 -25.00 -0.06
N CYS A 280 -21.38 -25.31 0.14
CA CYS A 280 -20.28 -24.73 -0.62
C CYS A 280 -19.71 -25.80 -1.56
N VAL A 281 -19.63 -25.48 -2.85
CA VAL A 281 -19.18 -26.37 -3.92
C VAL A 281 -17.92 -25.83 -4.57
N ALA A 282 -17.13 -26.74 -5.15
CA ALA A 282 -15.96 -26.34 -5.94
C ALA A 282 -16.40 -25.48 -7.13
N LYS A 283 -15.59 -24.47 -7.45
CA LYS A 283 -15.80 -23.61 -8.62
C LYS A 283 -15.92 -24.48 -9.89
N PRO A 284 -17.04 -24.41 -10.64
CA PRO A 284 -17.19 -25.16 -11.88
C PRO A 284 -16.12 -24.76 -12.91
N ALA A 285 -15.52 -25.74 -13.59
CA ALA A 285 -14.49 -25.51 -14.62
C ALA A 285 -14.97 -24.59 -15.78
N SER A 286 -16.29 -24.39 -15.93
CA SER A 286 -16.90 -23.50 -16.91
C SER A 286 -16.87 -22.02 -16.54
N CYS A 287 -16.56 -21.67 -15.29
CA CYS A 287 -16.37 -20.28 -14.86
C CYS A 287 -14.86 -20.03 -14.78
N GLY A 288 -14.31 -19.31 -15.77
CA GLY A 288 -12.88 -19.06 -15.90
C GLY A 288 -12.21 -18.43 -14.66
N SER A 289 -10.89 -18.32 -14.73
CA SER A 289 -10.07 -17.63 -13.71
C SER A 289 -10.54 -16.18 -13.50
N ASN A 290 -10.35 -15.67 -12.27
CA ASN A 290 -10.72 -14.31 -11.85
C ASN A 290 -12.22 -13.98 -11.79
N CYS A 291 -13.12 -14.94 -12.02
CA CYS A 291 -14.55 -14.74 -11.80
C CYS A 291 -14.95 -14.76 -10.31
N VAL A 292 -15.61 -13.69 -9.84
CA VAL A 292 -16.10 -13.47 -8.47
C VAL A 292 -17.54 -13.95 -8.30
N THR A 293 -18.38 -13.71 -9.29
CA THR A 293 -19.81 -14.09 -9.23
C THR A 293 -20.18 -14.90 -10.47
N CYS A 294 -20.51 -16.17 -10.27
CA CYS A 294 -20.85 -17.13 -11.32
C CYS A 294 -22.32 -17.52 -11.19
N VAL A 295 -23.15 -17.18 -12.19
CA VAL A 295 -24.58 -17.49 -12.24
C VAL A 295 -24.85 -18.32 -13.49
N ASN A 296 -25.40 -19.53 -13.33
CA ASN A 296 -25.74 -20.44 -14.45
C ASN A 296 -24.56 -20.72 -15.41
N GLY A 297 -23.33 -20.84 -14.88
CA GLY A 297 -22.14 -21.08 -15.69
C GLY A 297 -21.63 -19.85 -16.45
N LYS A 298 -22.14 -18.64 -16.15
CA LYS A 298 -21.63 -17.38 -16.66
C LYS A 298 -21.08 -16.50 -15.55
N CYS A 299 -19.91 -15.93 -15.78
CA CYS A 299 -19.31 -14.92 -14.97
C CYS A 299 -20.03 -13.57 -15.11
N THR A 300 -20.41 -13.01 -13.98
CA THR A 300 -21.16 -11.74 -13.86
C THR A 300 -20.38 -10.67 -13.11
N ALA A 301 -19.30 -11.04 -12.42
CA ALA A 301 -18.36 -10.11 -11.78
C ALA A 301 -16.96 -10.71 -11.75
N CYS A 302 -15.93 -9.87 -11.88
CA CYS A 302 -14.53 -10.26 -11.99
C CYS A 302 -13.66 -9.56 -10.95
N ASN A 303 -12.55 -10.20 -10.55
CA ASN A 303 -11.52 -9.62 -9.69
C ASN A 303 -10.58 -8.72 -10.50
N ASN A 304 -9.93 -7.76 -9.85
CA ASN A 304 -8.78 -6.99 -10.34
C ASN A 304 -8.99 -6.26 -11.69
N ASP A 305 -9.86 -5.25 -11.74
CA ASP A 305 -10.12 -4.39 -12.93
C ASP A 305 -10.51 -5.12 -14.24
N LEU A 306 -10.68 -6.45 -14.19
CA LEU A 306 -11.13 -7.26 -15.30
C LEU A 306 -12.65 -7.13 -15.46
N ILE A 307 -13.14 -7.33 -16.69
CA ILE A 307 -14.58 -7.34 -16.99
C ILE A 307 -15.00 -8.72 -17.49
N PRO A 308 -16.25 -9.15 -17.29
CA PRO A 308 -16.75 -10.37 -17.89
C PRO A 308 -16.63 -10.33 -19.42
N SER A 309 -16.16 -11.43 -20.01
CA SER A 309 -16.17 -11.65 -21.45
C SER A 309 -17.61 -11.56 -21.99
N ALA A 310 -17.77 -11.18 -23.26
CA ALA A 310 -19.08 -10.99 -23.89
C ALA A 310 -19.97 -12.25 -23.88
N ASP A 311 -19.38 -13.43 -23.85
CA ASP A 311 -20.07 -14.72 -23.71
C ASP A 311 -20.35 -15.12 -22.25
N GLY A 312 -19.76 -14.39 -21.30
CA GLY A 312 -19.79 -14.65 -19.86
C GLY A 312 -18.90 -15.82 -19.42
N SER A 313 -18.00 -16.35 -20.26
CA SER A 313 -17.23 -17.55 -19.90
C SER A 313 -15.96 -17.25 -19.07
N SER A 314 -15.43 -16.03 -19.15
CA SER A 314 -14.14 -15.65 -18.57
C SER A 314 -14.11 -14.18 -18.15
N CYS A 315 -13.07 -13.78 -17.44
CA CYS A 315 -12.76 -12.39 -17.13
C CYS A 315 -11.63 -11.92 -18.05
N VAL A 316 -11.88 -10.87 -18.82
CA VAL A 316 -10.95 -10.33 -19.80
C VAL A 316 -10.44 -8.96 -19.37
N ALA A 317 -9.23 -8.64 -19.81
CA ALA A 317 -8.67 -7.31 -19.63
C ALA A 317 -9.60 -6.28 -20.28
N LYS A 318 -9.81 -5.18 -19.55
CA LYS A 318 -10.62 -4.08 -20.02
C LYS A 318 -10.03 -3.49 -21.31
N PRO A 319 -10.82 -3.26 -22.37
CA PRO A 319 -10.36 -2.58 -23.58
C PRO A 319 -9.79 -1.20 -23.24
N ALA A 320 -8.65 -0.85 -23.84
CA ALA A 320 -8.01 0.46 -23.64
C ALA A 320 -8.94 1.65 -23.97
N SER A 321 -9.97 1.43 -24.77
CA SER A 321 -10.99 2.42 -25.14
C SER A 321 -11.93 2.83 -24.01
N CYS A 322 -12.07 2.03 -22.94
CA CYS A 322 -13.03 2.30 -21.86
C CYS A 322 -12.46 3.11 -20.67
N GLY A 323 -11.27 3.70 -20.81
CA GLY A 323 -10.62 4.58 -19.81
C GLY A 323 -10.32 3.88 -18.47
N SER A 324 -9.55 4.49 -17.57
CA SER A 324 -9.38 3.99 -16.19
C SER A 324 -10.66 4.23 -15.36
N ASN A 325 -10.88 3.47 -14.27
CA ASN A 325 -11.99 3.64 -13.30
C ASN A 325 -13.44 3.38 -13.80
N CYS A 326 -13.64 2.97 -15.05
CA CYS A 326 -14.92 2.45 -15.55
C CYS A 326 -15.20 1.01 -15.08
N VAL A 327 -16.36 0.80 -14.46
CA VAL A 327 -16.84 -0.47 -13.88
C VAL A 327 -17.75 -1.23 -14.86
N THR A 328 -18.44 -0.54 -15.76
CA THR A 328 -19.31 -1.17 -16.76
C THR A 328 -19.02 -0.60 -18.14
N CYS A 329 -18.51 -1.44 -19.03
CA CYS A 329 -18.11 -1.08 -20.40
C CYS A 329 -19.00 -1.85 -21.39
N VAL A 330 -19.72 -1.12 -22.24
CA VAL A 330 -20.63 -1.67 -23.26
C VAL A 330 -20.31 -1.01 -24.60
N ASN A 331 -20.03 -1.81 -25.64
CA ASN A 331 -19.70 -1.31 -26.98
C ASN A 331 -18.59 -0.23 -26.99
N GLU A 332 -17.49 -0.47 -26.27
CA GLU A 332 -16.36 0.47 -26.15
C GLU A 332 -16.69 1.81 -25.48
N LYS A 333 -17.85 1.91 -24.82
CA LYS A 333 -18.27 3.08 -24.04
C LYS A 333 -18.49 2.71 -22.58
N CYS A 334 -18.09 3.61 -21.69
CA CYS A 334 -18.33 3.48 -20.27
C CYS A 334 -19.77 3.86 -19.89
N GLU A 335 -20.48 2.95 -19.23
CA GLU A 335 -21.83 3.19 -18.73
C GLU A 335 -21.87 3.44 -17.22
N ALA A 336 -20.89 2.94 -16.46
CA ALA A 336 -20.80 3.16 -15.02
C ALA A 336 -19.35 3.25 -14.53
N CYS A 337 -19.11 4.14 -13.57
CA CYS A 337 -17.81 4.38 -12.95
C CYS A 337 -17.78 3.95 -11.48
N GLY A 338 -16.57 3.83 -10.91
CA GLY A 338 -16.39 3.61 -9.48
C GLY A 338 -17.01 4.72 -8.61
N ALA A 339 -17.16 4.46 -7.31
CA ALA A 339 -17.93 5.32 -6.39
C ALA A 339 -17.51 6.81 -6.40
N GLU A 340 -16.21 7.11 -6.61
CA GLU A 340 -15.64 8.47 -6.61
C GLU A 340 -15.66 9.16 -7.99
N TYR A 341 -16.17 8.48 -9.01
CA TYR A 341 -16.06 8.90 -10.41
C TYR A 341 -17.45 9.03 -11.06
N MET A 342 -17.56 9.89 -12.07
CA MET A 342 -18.73 10.03 -12.94
C MET A 342 -18.35 9.80 -14.40
N VAL A 343 -19.31 9.35 -15.20
CA VAL A 343 -19.11 9.08 -16.63
C VAL A 343 -18.94 10.41 -17.36
N SER A 344 -17.92 10.52 -18.21
CA SER A 344 -17.74 11.68 -19.08
C SER A 344 -18.89 11.81 -20.09
N ALA A 345 -19.11 13.02 -20.61
CA ALA A 345 -20.17 13.29 -21.59
C ALA A 345 -20.00 12.45 -22.88
N GLN A 346 -18.76 12.18 -23.27
CA GLN A 346 -18.41 11.35 -24.43
C GLN A 346 -18.45 9.84 -24.11
N ARG A 347 -18.59 9.48 -22.83
CA ARG A 347 -18.60 8.11 -22.28
C ARG A 347 -17.31 7.34 -22.52
N ASP A 348 -16.20 8.02 -22.74
CA ASP A 348 -14.89 7.39 -22.98
C ASP A 348 -14.05 7.29 -21.69
N ALA A 349 -14.44 8.03 -20.64
CA ALA A 349 -13.66 8.12 -19.42
C ALA A 349 -14.55 8.22 -18.17
N CYS A 350 -13.97 7.83 -17.03
CA CYS A 350 -14.50 8.09 -15.71
C CYS A 350 -13.67 9.18 -15.06
N VAL A 351 -14.31 10.32 -14.81
CA VAL A 351 -13.65 11.51 -14.25
C VAL A 351 -14.09 11.72 -12.82
N LEU A 352 -13.23 12.32 -11.99
CA LEU A 352 -13.55 12.55 -10.58
C LEU A 352 -14.84 13.35 -10.46
N LYS A 353 -15.68 12.98 -9.49
CA LYS A 353 -16.92 13.72 -9.21
C LYS A 353 -16.58 15.15 -8.76
N ILE A 354 -17.10 16.13 -9.49
CA ILE A 354 -17.05 17.54 -9.10
C ILE A 354 -18.37 17.88 -8.40
N ASP A 355 -18.28 18.50 -7.22
CA ASP A 355 -19.48 18.89 -6.46
C ASP A 355 -20.40 19.78 -7.31
N ARG A 356 -21.70 19.47 -7.29
CA ARG A 356 -22.76 20.13 -8.06
C ARG A 356 -22.59 20.08 -9.59
N CYS A 357 -21.68 19.28 -10.14
CA CYS A 357 -21.51 19.08 -11.57
C CYS A 357 -22.44 17.97 -12.10
N THR A 358 -23.12 18.23 -13.20
CA THR A 358 -24.06 17.29 -13.84
C THR A 358 -23.48 16.62 -15.09
N SER A 359 -22.51 17.24 -15.76
CA SER A 359 -21.75 16.61 -16.84
C SER A 359 -20.33 17.15 -16.90
N ALA A 360 -19.37 16.28 -17.23
CA ALA A 360 -17.96 16.64 -17.40
C ALA A 360 -17.41 16.07 -18.71
N ASP A 361 -16.39 16.69 -19.29
CA ASP A 361 -15.71 16.16 -20.48
C ASP A 361 -14.69 15.05 -20.14
N ASN A 362 -13.99 14.54 -21.15
CA ASN A 362 -12.97 13.49 -20.98
C ASN A 362 -11.74 13.96 -20.18
N ASP A 363 -11.50 15.27 -20.11
CA ASP A 363 -10.37 15.86 -19.35
C ASP A 363 -10.75 16.14 -17.89
N GLY A 364 -11.99 15.80 -17.48
CA GLY A 364 -12.49 16.00 -16.14
C GLY A 364 -12.91 17.42 -15.84
N LYS A 365 -13.21 18.24 -16.85
CA LYS A 365 -13.76 19.59 -16.67
C LYS A 365 -15.28 19.56 -16.70
N CYS A 366 -15.88 20.25 -15.74
CA CYS A 366 -17.33 20.37 -15.64
C CYS A 366 -17.90 21.22 -16.79
N THR A 367 -18.82 20.65 -17.56
CA THR A 367 -19.50 21.31 -18.69
C THR A 367 -20.90 21.78 -18.34
N SER A 368 -21.54 21.17 -17.33
CA SER A 368 -22.84 21.62 -16.81
C SER A 368 -22.94 21.40 -15.31
N CYS A 369 -23.65 22.30 -14.62
CA CYS A 369 -23.85 22.26 -13.18
C CYS A 369 -25.34 22.18 -12.83
N SER A 370 -25.63 21.74 -11.60
CA SER A 370 -26.96 21.74 -11.01
C SER A 370 -27.62 23.13 -11.01
N GLU A 371 -28.94 23.14 -10.88
CA GLU A 371 -29.73 24.36 -10.93
C GLU A 371 -29.20 25.43 -9.96
N SER A 372 -29.05 26.67 -10.45
CA SER A 372 -28.43 27.82 -9.77
C SER A 372 -26.89 27.89 -9.75
N TYR A 373 -26.18 26.98 -10.42
CA TYR A 373 -24.72 27.03 -10.58
C TYR A 373 -24.30 27.10 -12.06
N HIS A 374 -23.11 27.62 -12.34
CA HIS A 374 -22.45 27.56 -13.66
C HIS A 374 -21.01 27.06 -13.50
N PRO A 375 -20.40 26.45 -14.52
CA PRO A 375 -19.00 26.06 -14.45
C PRO A 375 -18.09 27.28 -14.26
N SER A 376 -17.04 27.12 -13.46
CA SER A 376 -15.90 28.05 -13.37
C SER A 376 -15.17 28.16 -14.72
N ASP A 377 -14.44 29.26 -14.96
CA ASP A 377 -13.74 29.51 -16.23
C ASP A 377 -12.72 28.41 -16.58
N ASP A 378 -12.14 27.77 -15.56
CA ASP A 378 -11.20 26.66 -15.68
C ASP A 378 -11.89 25.27 -15.74
N GLY A 379 -13.21 25.23 -15.51
CA GLY A 379 -14.02 24.01 -15.49
C GLY A 379 -13.82 23.12 -14.25
N THR A 380 -13.06 23.55 -13.24
CA THR A 380 -12.70 22.69 -12.09
C THR A 380 -13.77 22.61 -11.01
N LYS A 381 -14.74 23.55 -11.01
CA LYS A 381 -15.79 23.66 -10.00
C LYS A 381 -17.06 24.31 -10.53
N CYS A 382 -18.18 24.08 -9.86
CA CYS A 382 -19.44 24.77 -10.10
C CYS A 382 -19.59 25.97 -9.17
N VAL A 383 -19.74 27.17 -9.73
CA VAL A 383 -19.89 28.43 -9.01
C VAL A 383 -21.35 28.92 -9.05
N LYS A 384 -21.84 29.40 -7.91
CA LYS A 384 -23.23 29.88 -7.79
C LYS A 384 -23.47 31.04 -8.76
N LYS A 385 -24.58 30.99 -9.50
CA LYS A 385 -25.01 32.10 -10.37
C LYS A 385 -25.22 33.33 -9.48
N GLY A 386 -24.37 34.33 -9.66
CA GLY A 386 -24.47 35.58 -8.90
C GLY A 386 -25.80 36.28 -9.16
N THR A 387 -26.24 37.10 -8.21
CA THR A 387 -27.45 37.90 -8.37
C THR A 387 -27.29 38.78 -9.62
N PRO A 388 -28.20 38.70 -10.59
CA PRO A 388 -28.06 39.44 -11.84
C PRO A 388 -27.91 40.94 -11.58
N TRP A 389 -27.04 41.61 -12.33
CA TRP A 389 -26.74 43.03 -12.15
C TRP A 389 -27.99 43.94 -12.23
N TRP A 390 -29.03 43.52 -12.96
CA TRP A 390 -30.30 44.25 -13.04
C TRP A 390 -31.09 44.29 -11.72
N VAL A 391 -30.86 43.33 -10.81
CA VAL A 391 -31.46 43.36 -9.47
C VAL A 391 -30.90 44.53 -8.65
N TRP A 392 -29.60 44.81 -8.76
CA TRP A 392 -28.98 45.99 -8.14
C TRP A 392 -29.47 47.30 -8.77
N LEU A 393 -29.81 47.30 -10.06
CA LEU A 393 -30.45 48.42 -10.74
C LEU A 393 -31.86 48.69 -10.20
N ILE A 394 -32.65 47.64 -9.93
CA ILE A 394 -33.96 47.77 -9.26
C ILE A 394 -33.80 48.31 -7.84
N VAL A 395 -32.88 47.75 -7.05
CA VAL A 395 -32.61 48.23 -5.68
C VAL A 395 -32.20 49.71 -5.70
N GLY A 396 -31.34 50.11 -6.65
CA GLY A 396 -30.95 51.51 -6.83
C GLY A 396 -32.13 52.44 -7.17
N ILE A 397 -33.03 52.00 -8.06
CA ILE A 397 -34.25 52.77 -8.41
C ILE A 397 -35.18 52.90 -7.20
N VAL A 398 -35.39 51.82 -6.44
CA VAL A 398 -36.26 51.85 -5.24
C VAL A 398 -35.67 52.78 -4.18
N VAL A 399 -34.36 52.71 -3.92
CA VAL A 399 -33.68 53.62 -2.99
C VAL A 399 -33.81 55.07 -3.45
N ALA A 400 -33.62 55.35 -4.74
CA ALA A 400 -33.81 56.70 -5.29
C ALA A 400 -35.25 57.21 -5.14
N ALA A 401 -36.25 56.34 -5.34
CA ALA A 401 -37.66 56.69 -5.17
C ALA A 401 -38.03 56.95 -3.70
N VAL A 402 -37.48 56.17 -2.76
CA VAL A 402 -37.66 56.39 -1.31
C VAL A 402 -36.98 57.68 -0.87
N LEU A 403 -35.78 57.96 -1.36
CA LEU A 403 -35.11 59.23 -1.08
C LEU A 403 -35.90 60.42 -1.65
N ALA A 404 -36.45 60.30 -2.86
CA ALA A 404 -37.31 61.32 -3.44
C ALA A 404 -38.61 61.53 -2.64
N SER A 405 -39.25 60.46 -2.16
CA SER A 405 -40.47 60.57 -1.34
C SER A 405 -40.17 61.17 0.03
N ILE A 406 -39.04 60.84 0.66
CA ILE A 406 -38.58 61.49 1.90
C ILE A 406 -38.34 62.98 1.66
N ILE A 407 -37.67 63.37 0.56
CA ILE A 407 -37.45 64.78 0.21
C ILE A 407 -38.78 65.52 0.01
N VAL A 408 -39.75 64.90 -0.69
CA VAL A 408 -41.10 65.47 -0.86
C VAL A 408 -41.82 65.59 0.49
N THR A 409 -41.69 64.61 1.37
CA THR A 409 -42.30 64.63 2.71
C THR A 409 -41.70 65.73 3.57
N ILE A 410 -40.37 65.94 3.53
CA ILE A 410 -39.68 67.04 4.24
C ILE A 410 -40.11 68.41 3.66
N LEU A 411 -40.27 68.53 2.35
CA LEU A 411 -40.79 69.76 1.71
C LEU A 411 -42.26 70.03 2.06
N CYS A 412 -43.09 68.99 2.21
CA CYS A 412 -44.47 69.11 2.69
C CYS A 412 -44.54 69.46 4.19
N CYS A 413 -43.68 68.87 5.02
CA CYS A 413 -43.63 69.15 6.47
C CYS A 413 -43.13 70.55 6.81
N THR A 414 -42.30 71.16 5.96
CA THR A 414 -41.86 72.56 6.14
C THR A 414 -42.91 73.59 5.70
N SER A 415 -43.93 73.17 4.96
CA SER A 415 -45.03 74.05 4.48
C SER A 415 -46.28 74.01 5.37
N CYS A 416 -46.36 73.09 6.34
CA CYS A 416 -47.54 72.89 7.19
C CYS A 416 -47.18 72.76 8.67
N CYS A 417 -46.69 73.84 9.27
CA CYS A 417 -46.65 74.01 10.73
C CYS A 417 -47.17 75.40 11.10
N ALA A 418 -48.49 75.55 11.16
CA ALA A 418 -49.15 76.60 11.93
C ALA A 418 -50.38 76.00 12.63
N ALA A 419 -50.45 76.27 13.94
CA ALA A 419 -51.55 76.06 14.88
C ALA A 419 -51.73 74.65 15.51
N ALA A 420 -51.33 74.60 16.78
CA ALA A 420 -51.77 73.67 17.84
C ALA A 420 -53.12 74.15 18.45
N PRO A 421 -53.59 73.73 19.66
CA PRO A 421 -53.43 72.49 20.46
C PRO A 421 -54.76 71.97 21.10
N GLY A 422 -54.67 70.87 21.88
CA GLY A 422 -55.59 70.49 22.99
C GLY A 422 -56.45 69.23 22.73
N ASP A 423 -56.82 68.37 23.68
CA ASP A 423 -56.61 68.22 25.13
C ASP A 423 -57.09 66.80 25.54
N LYS A 424 -56.45 66.20 26.57
CA LYS A 424 -56.89 65.18 27.58
C LYS A 424 -57.62 63.84 27.30
N SER A 425 -57.34 62.94 28.26
CA SER A 425 -58.10 61.78 28.81
C SER A 425 -58.12 60.48 28.00
N ASP A 426 -58.17 59.26 28.55
CA ASP A 426 -57.77 58.56 29.79
C ASP A 426 -58.32 57.12 29.58
N SER A 427 -57.77 56.09 30.26
CA SER A 427 -58.41 54.78 30.56
C SER A 427 -58.73 53.83 29.36
N ASP A 428 -58.74 52.50 29.42
CA ASP A 428 -58.61 51.53 30.51
C ASP A 428 -58.47 50.10 29.90
N THR A 429 -57.69 49.26 30.59
CA THR A 429 -57.86 47.82 30.93
C THR A 429 -58.45 46.74 30.00
N GLY A 430 -57.88 45.53 30.14
CA GLY A 430 -58.54 44.21 29.97
C GLY A 430 -57.63 43.22 29.24
N THR A 431 -56.70 42.51 29.88
CA THR A 431 -56.86 41.31 30.74
C THR A 431 -57.71 40.21 30.11
N SER A 432 -57.08 39.09 29.76
CA SER A 432 -57.36 37.76 30.36
C SER A 432 -56.49 36.67 29.73
N THR A 433 -55.70 36.05 30.61
CA THR A 433 -55.10 34.72 30.56
C THR A 433 -56.17 33.63 30.61
N ASP A 434 -55.96 32.50 29.93
CA ASP A 434 -56.25 31.15 30.44
C ASP A 434 -55.51 30.09 29.61
N ASP A 435 -55.14 29.03 30.32
CA ASP A 435 -54.07 28.05 30.11
C ASP A 435 -54.38 26.84 29.16
N CYS A 436 -53.27 26.24 28.67
CA CYS A 436 -52.87 24.81 28.53
C CYS A 436 -53.92 23.72 28.19
N ASP A 437 -53.69 22.65 27.41
CA ASP A 437 -52.58 21.91 26.79
C ASP A 437 -53.21 21.17 25.55
N ASP A 438 -52.56 20.55 24.57
CA ASP A 438 -51.44 19.61 24.62
C ASP A 438 -50.97 19.22 23.19
N SER A 439 -49.77 18.63 23.12
CA SER A 439 -49.21 17.76 22.06
C SER A 439 -48.58 18.37 20.80
N SER A 440 -47.23 18.39 20.73
CA SER A 440 -46.43 17.31 20.10
C SER A 440 -44.98 17.70 19.70
N SER A 441 -44.03 16.85 20.16
CA SER A 441 -42.74 16.44 19.55
C SER A 441 -41.65 17.50 19.24
N SER A 442 -40.61 17.63 20.08
CA SER A 442 -39.28 16.91 20.05
C SER A 442 -38.25 17.59 19.14
N SER A 443 -36.96 17.81 19.45
CA SER A 443 -36.10 17.65 20.63
C SER A 443 -34.72 18.25 20.28
N SER A 444 -34.09 18.96 21.24
CA SER A 444 -32.63 19.13 21.53
C SER A 444 -31.62 19.32 20.36
N SER A 445 -30.89 20.45 20.25
CA SER A 445 -29.64 20.82 20.97
C SER A 445 -28.56 19.73 20.86
N SER A 446 -27.37 19.90 20.28
CA SER A 446 -26.23 20.80 20.54
C SER A 446 -25.19 20.58 19.40
N ASP A 447 -24.24 21.47 19.06
CA ASP A 447 -22.86 21.57 19.56
C ASP A 447 -22.10 22.48 18.55
N GLU A 448 -21.51 23.60 18.98
CA GLU A 448 -20.07 23.85 19.25
C GLU A 448 -19.20 24.31 18.05
N CYS A 449 -18.24 25.19 18.39
CA CYS A 449 -16.99 25.52 17.70
C CYS A 449 -17.04 26.26 16.36
N GLN A 450 -16.54 27.49 16.34
CA GLN A 450 -15.44 27.85 15.42
C GLN A 450 -14.57 28.97 15.98
N SER A 451 -13.29 28.62 16.08
CA SER A 451 -12.13 29.43 16.39
C SER A 451 -11.78 30.38 15.24
N GLU A 452 -11.26 31.55 15.62
CA GLU A 452 -10.80 32.59 14.72
C GLU A 452 -9.44 32.26 14.09
N SER A 453 -9.35 32.53 12.78
CA SER A 453 -8.16 32.42 11.95
C SER A 453 -7.31 33.69 12.05
N PHE A 454 -6.04 33.55 12.40
CA PHE A 454 -5.04 34.61 12.30
C PHE A 454 -4.37 34.57 10.92
N SER A 455 -4.29 35.75 10.28
CA SER A 455 -3.61 35.99 9.01
C SER A 455 -2.20 36.56 9.26
N GLY A 456 -1.25 36.27 8.37
CA GLY A 456 0.07 36.93 8.29
C GLY A 456 0.95 36.16 7.31
N SER A 457 1.00 36.53 6.04
CA SER A 457 1.74 37.63 5.37
C SER A 457 2.99 37.09 4.67
N THR A 458 3.02 37.39 3.38
CA THR A 458 4.10 37.28 2.40
C THR A 458 5.35 38.07 2.77
N THR A 459 6.53 37.56 2.43
CA THR A 459 7.68 38.35 1.96
C THR A 459 8.51 37.53 0.98
N ASP A 460 8.75 38.14 -0.18
CA ASP A 460 9.76 37.79 -1.18
C ASP A 460 11.19 37.81 -0.62
N ASP A 461 12.09 37.01 -1.18
CA ASP A 461 13.37 37.53 -1.69
C ASP A 461 14.04 36.57 -2.67
N SER A 462 14.59 37.16 -3.74
CA SER A 462 15.32 36.53 -4.85
C SER A 462 16.82 36.76 -4.70
N PHE A 463 17.67 35.79 -5.07
CA PHE A 463 19.07 35.88 -5.59
C PHE A 463 19.79 34.54 -5.29
N GLU A 464 20.72 33.97 -6.04
CA GLU A 464 21.53 34.39 -7.19
C GLU A 464 22.08 33.11 -7.86
N LYS A 465 22.36 33.20 -9.17
CA LYS A 465 22.95 32.16 -10.01
C LYS A 465 24.40 32.56 -10.27
N THR A 466 25.36 31.69 -9.99
CA THR A 466 26.74 31.85 -10.49
C THR A 466 27.30 30.52 -11.00
N GLU A 467 27.53 30.49 -12.32
CA GLU A 467 28.52 29.66 -12.99
C GLU A 467 29.92 30.15 -12.65
N SER A 468 30.89 29.24 -12.55
CA SER A 468 32.29 29.53 -12.89
C SER A 468 32.99 28.24 -13.30
N ASP A 469 33.43 28.26 -14.56
CA ASP A 469 34.26 27.31 -15.27
C ASP A 469 35.72 27.77 -15.17
N SER A 470 36.69 26.86 -14.92
CA SER A 470 38.09 26.99 -15.40
C SER A 470 38.97 25.78 -15.00
N THR A 471 39.54 25.17 -16.04
CA THR A 471 40.83 24.45 -16.18
C THR A 471 41.98 24.98 -15.30
N THR A 472 43.05 24.26 -14.89
CA THR A 472 44.08 23.54 -15.69
C THR A 472 45.13 22.89 -14.74
N GLU A 473 45.77 21.80 -15.20
CA GLU A 473 47.16 21.29 -14.95
C GLU A 473 47.75 21.08 -13.53
N SER A 474 48.05 19.82 -13.19
CA SER A 474 49.41 19.24 -13.08
C SER A 474 49.37 17.74 -12.83
#